data_AF-A0A1Z3HKT8-F1
#
_entry.id   AF-A0A1Z3HKT8-F1
#
_cell.length_a   1.000
_cell.length_b   1.000
_cell.length_c   1.000
_cell.angle_alpha   90.00
_cell.angle_beta   90.00
_cell.angle_gamma   90.00
#
_symmetry.space_group_name_H-M   'P 1'
#
loop_
_entity.id
_entity.type
_entity.pdbx_description
1 polymer ?
#
loop_
_entity_poly.entity_id
_entity_poly.type
_entity_poly.pdbx_seq_one_letter_code
_entity_poly.pdbx_strand_id
1 'polypeptide(L)'
;MTKIEEPLRQNKTHSERWIGLLGAAGFFTFLGSVIGQGLEGHTALTLERLKYEYSLISDILSNKDISNEDATEQLRFLTEIGAVKVLDTESLDKNAESLEKLRTLPAQSSISPITVTRLAFETPSYGVRVFESGNRLAMNAFNKLINGQELNGAAATFVPAEEPYEQAVSYVAYGEKNGIPVQYFVRINSMGMGILEIYSTQDQRLFQEQASGDVISNLPNSDLPTSFKAIPP
;
A
#
# COMPACT_ATOMS: atom_id res chain seq x y z
N MET A 1 33.67 -21.51 -58.07
CA MET A 1 32.93 -20.69 -59.07
C MET A 1 32.29 -19.53 -58.35
N THR A 2 32.68 -18.35 -58.75
CA THR A 2 32.52 -17.04 -58.10
C THR A 2 31.30 -16.30 -58.67
N LYS A 3 30.55 -15.62 -57.80
CA LYS A 3 29.62 -14.51 -58.16
C LYS A 3 29.35 -13.74 -56.86
N ILE A 4 30.17 -12.77 -56.44
CA ILE A 4 30.25 -11.35 -56.85
C ILE A 4 28.89 -10.76 -57.25
N GLU A 5 28.31 -9.98 -56.35
CA GLU A 5 27.56 -8.75 -56.65
C GLU A 5 27.34 -7.98 -55.32
N GLU A 6 28.25 -7.05 -55.04
CA GLU A 6 27.94 -5.75 -54.43
C GLU A 6 27.61 -4.81 -55.62
N PRO A 7 26.84 -3.69 -55.50
CA PRO A 7 27.37 -2.55 -54.75
C PRO A 7 26.38 -1.44 -54.28
N LEU A 8 26.99 -0.38 -53.73
CA LEU A 8 26.56 1.04 -53.63
C LEU A 8 25.67 1.42 -52.43
N ARG A 9 26.29 1.93 -51.36
CA ARG A 9 26.55 3.37 -51.12
C ARG A 9 25.29 4.24 -51.17
N GLN A 10 24.89 4.76 -50.01
CA GLN A 10 24.83 6.21 -49.85
C GLN A 10 25.43 6.68 -48.53
N ASN A 11 26.39 7.57 -48.72
CA ASN A 11 27.09 8.38 -47.75
C ASN A 11 26.24 9.64 -47.55
N LYS A 12 25.89 10.00 -46.31
CA LYS A 12 25.62 11.39 -45.96
C LYS A 12 26.22 11.69 -44.60
N THR A 13 27.40 12.26 -44.71
CA THR A 13 28.14 13.03 -43.71
C THR A 13 27.40 14.29 -43.27
N HIS A 14 27.94 14.87 -42.20
CA HIS A 14 27.72 16.21 -41.64
C HIS A 14 26.54 16.31 -40.68
N SER A 15 26.66 16.97 -39.53
CA SER A 15 27.77 17.52 -38.74
C SER A 15 27.08 18.23 -37.57
N GLU A 16 27.86 18.59 -36.55
CA GLU A 16 27.46 19.51 -35.48
C GLU A 16 26.54 18.91 -34.42
N ARG A 17 26.64 19.26 -33.14
CA ARG A 17 27.70 19.74 -32.25
C ARG A 17 26.99 19.74 -30.89
N TRP A 18 27.72 19.39 -29.84
CA TRP A 18 27.32 19.64 -28.46
C TRP A 18 26.82 21.07 -28.24
N ILE A 19 25.73 21.23 -27.48
CA ILE A 19 25.50 22.18 -26.37
C ILE A 19 23.98 22.20 -26.08
N GLY A 20 23.61 22.00 -24.81
CA GLY A 20 22.22 22.13 -24.36
C GLY A 20 21.84 21.25 -23.17
N LEU A 21 22.80 21.00 -22.29
CA LEU A 21 22.54 20.59 -20.91
C LEU A 21 21.86 21.79 -20.23
N LEU A 22 20.53 21.76 -20.08
CA LEU A 22 19.65 22.53 -19.18
C LEU A 22 18.24 22.59 -19.79
N GLY A 23 17.31 21.81 -19.23
CA GLY A 23 15.92 21.82 -19.66
C GLY A 23 14.99 20.93 -18.83
N ALA A 24 15.53 20.01 -18.03
CA ALA A 24 14.77 19.28 -17.01
C ALA A 24 14.73 20.02 -15.64
N ALA A 25 14.88 21.35 -15.66
CA ALA A 25 14.73 22.22 -14.49
C ALA A 25 13.48 23.15 -14.58
N GLY A 26 12.62 22.96 -15.59
CA GLY A 26 11.43 23.79 -15.83
C GLY A 26 10.11 23.21 -15.31
N PHE A 27 10.12 22.04 -14.68
CA PHE A 27 8.94 21.45 -14.01
C PHE A 27 9.24 20.96 -12.59
N PHE A 28 10.39 21.35 -12.04
CA PHE A 28 10.81 21.11 -10.65
C PHE A 28 11.28 22.41 -9.97
N THR A 29 10.74 23.55 -10.39
CA THR A 29 10.95 24.87 -9.77
C THR A 29 9.63 25.53 -9.39
N PHE A 30 8.77 24.75 -8.73
CA PHE A 30 7.77 25.31 -7.80
C PHE A 30 7.61 24.42 -6.56
N LEU A 31 8.72 23.90 -6.01
CA LEU A 31 8.71 23.14 -4.76
C LEU A 31 10.04 23.26 -4.00
N GLY A 32 10.66 24.44 -4.05
CA GLY A 32 11.96 24.67 -3.41
C GLY A 32 12.18 26.12 -3.00
N SER A 33 11.29 26.69 -2.18
CA SER A 33 11.65 27.71 -1.17
C SER A 33 10.42 28.15 -0.38
N VAL A 34 10.00 27.35 0.61
CA VAL A 34 9.58 27.82 1.95
C VAL A 34 9.91 26.70 2.93
N ILE A 35 11.16 26.62 3.35
CA ILE A 35 11.51 26.09 4.67
C ILE A 35 11.70 27.31 5.55
N GLY A 36 10.86 27.46 6.57
CA GLY A 36 11.07 28.49 7.57
C GLY A 36 9.84 28.97 8.35
N GLN A 37 8.95 28.07 8.75
CA GLN A 37 8.18 28.10 10.02
C GLN A 37 7.10 27.00 9.96
N GLY A 38 6.95 26.24 11.05
CA GLY A 38 6.26 24.94 11.08
C GLY A 38 4.83 24.97 10.55
N LEU A 39 4.51 24.01 9.67
CA LEU A 39 3.16 23.69 9.18
C LEU A 39 3.18 22.26 8.61
N GLU A 40 2.96 21.25 9.46
CA GLU A 40 2.80 19.84 9.04
C GLU A 40 1.44 19.55 8.36
N GLY A 41 0.67 20.59 7.97
CA GLY A 41 -0.68 20.44 7.42
C GLY A 41 -0.85 20.70 5.91
N HIS A 42 0.12 21.32 5.22
CA HIS A 42 -0.11 21.82 3.85
C HIS A 42 0.39 20.91 2.71
N THR A 43 1.34 20.01 2.94
CA THR A 43 1.89 19.14 1.88
C THR A 43 0.95 17.98 1.52
N ALA A 44 0.14 17.50 2.47
CA ALA A 44 -0.84 16.44 2.23
C ALA A 44 -2.00 16.91 1.33
N LEU A 45 -2.43 18.17 1.47
CA LEU A 45 -3.52 18.76 0.67
C LEU A 45 -3.15 18.90 -0.81
N THR A 46 -1.88 19.14 -1.13
CA THR A 46 -1.42 19.28 -2.52
C THR A 46 -1.39 17.96 -3.26
N LEU A 47 -1.05 16.86 -2.57
CA LEU A 47 -0.98 15.54 -3.18
C LEU A 47 -2.37 14.92 -3.41
N GLU A 48 -3.28 15.06 -2.45
CA GLU A 48 -4.67 14.60 -2.62
C GLU A 48 -5.40 15.38 -3.71
N ARG A 49 -5.13 16.68 -3.83
CA ARG A 49 -5.65 17.49 -4.94
C ARG A 49 -5.13 17.02 -6.31
N LEU A 50 -3.84 16.71 -6.43
CA LEU A 50 -3.26 16.21 -7.68
C LEU A 50 -3.80 14.82 -8.06
N LYS A 51 -4.03 13.93 -7.09
CA LYS A 51 -4.68 12.62 -7.34
C LYS A 51 -6.11 12.80 -7.82
N TYR A 52 -6.85 13.75 -7.24
CA TYR A 52 -8.22 14.05 -7.64
C TYR A 52 -8.29 14.62 -9.07
N GLU A 53 -7.44 15.59 -9.40
CA GLU A 53 -7.35 16.17 -10.74
C GLU A 53 -6.97 15.10 -11.79
N TYR A 54 -6.08 14.17 -11.44
CA TYR A 54 -5.71 13.06 -12.34
C TYR A 54 -6.83 12.03 -12.52
N SER A 55 -7.56 11.67 -11.45
CA SER A 55 -8.71 10.76 -11.52
C SER A 55 -9.80 11.32 -12.44
N LEU A 56 -10.10 12.61 -12.31
CA LEU A 56 -11.15 13.27 -13.10
C LEU A 56 -10.83 13.23 -14.60
N ILE A 57 -9.58 13.49 -14.97
CA ILE A 57 -9.12 13.44 -16.37
C ILE A 57 -9.13 12.00 -16.90
N SER A 58 -8.70 11.03 -16.09
CA SER A 58 -8.73 9.61 -16.45
C SER A 58 -10.15 9.09 -16.69
N ASP A 59 -11.12 9.50 -15.87
CA ASP A 59 -12.51 9.07 -16.00
C ASP A 59 -13.16 9.64 -17.27
N ILE A 60 -12.89 10.92 -17.59
CA ILE A 60 -13.34 11.55 -18.84
C ILE A 60 -12.75 10.83 -20.06
N LEU A 61 -11.46 10.46 -20.01
CA LEU A 61 -10.77 9.80 -21.13
C LEU A 61 -11.08 8.29 -21.25
N SER A 62 -11.48 7.62 -20.17
CA SER A 62 -11.79 6.18 -20.18
C SER A 62 -13.25 5.87 -20.50
N ASN A 63 -14.15 6.86 -20.41
CA ASN A 63 -15.55 6.68 -20.73
C ASN A 63 -15.73 6.54 -22.25
N LYS A 64 -15.84 5.28 -22.68
CA LYS A 64 -15.94 4.86 -24.08
C LYS A 64 -17.18 5.37 -24.81
N ASP A 65 -18.15 5.89 -24.07
CA ASP A 65 -19.43 6.40 -24.59
C ASP A 65 -19.43 7.93 -24.82
N ILE A 66 -18.36 8.64 -24.45
CA ILE A 66 -18.22 10.07 -24.73
C ILE A 66 -17.69 10.24 -26.16
N SER A 67 -18.39 11.01 -26.98
CA SER A 67 -17.91 11.36 -28.30
C SER A 67 -16.61 12.19 -28.18
N ASN A 68 -15.67 12.03 -29.13
CA ASN A 68 -14.42 12.80 -29.10
C ASN A 68 -14.66 14.33 -29.09
N GLU A 69 -15.81 14.78 -29.60
CA GLU A 69 -16.22 16.18 -29.62
C GLU A 69 -16.64 16.66 -28.21
N ASP A 70 -17.45 15.86 -27.49
CA ASP A 70 -17.85 16.16 -26.11
C ASP A 70 -16.67 16.15 -25.12
N ALA A 71 -15.72 15.21 -25.29
CA ALA A 71 -14.51 15.17 -24.47
C ALA A 71 -13.64 16.42 -24.67
N THR A 72 -13.59 16.94 -25.90
CA THR A 72 -12.85 18.15 -26.24
C THR A 72 -13.51 19.40 -25.64
N GLU A 73 -14.84 19.49 -25.67
CA GLU A 73 -15.56 20.59 -25.02
C GLU A 73 -15.41 20.59 -23.50
N GLN A 74 -15.46 19.41 -22.85
CA GLN A 74 -15.25 19.30 -21.40
C GLN A 74 -13.82 19.70 -21.00
N LEU A 75 -12.80 19.27 -21.75
CA LEU A 75 -11.42 19.69 -21.53
C LEU A 75 -11.24 21.20 -21.74
N ARG A 76 -11.93 21.79 -22.72
CA ARG A 76 -11.93 23.23 -22.96
C ARG A 76 -12.57 23.99 -21.80
N PHE A 77 -13.71 23.52 -21.29
CA PHE A 77 -14.36 24.11 -20.11
C PHE A 77 -13.47 24.06 -18.87
N LEU A 78 -12.85 22.92 -18.59
CA LEU A 78 -11.91 22.75 -17.47
C LEU A 78 -10.67 23.66 -17.61
N THR A 79 -10.23 23.90 -18.84
CA THR A 79 -9.17 24.85 -19.15
C THR A 79 -9.60 26.30 -18.88
N GLU A 80 -10.81 26.66 -19.30
CA GLU A 80 -11.34 28.02 -19.18
C GLU A 80 -11.56 28.44 -17.72
N ILE A 81 -11.96 27.50 -16.85
CA ILE A 81 -12.05 27.74 -15.41
C ILE A 81 -10.69 27.68 -14.69
N GLY A 82 -9.59 27.51 -15.42
CA GLY A 82 -8.24 27.42 -14.86
C GLY A 82 -7.97 26.15 -14.05
N ALA A 83 -8.84 25.13 -14.14
CA ALA A 83 -8.64 23.83 -13.50
C ALA A 83 -7.59 22.99 -14.24
N VAL A 84 -7.33 23.30 -15.51
CA VAL A 84 -6.28 22.67 -16.32
C VAL A 84 -5.48 23.75 -17.02
N LYS A 85 -4.17 23.81 -16.79
CA LYS A 85 -3.28 24.70 -17.54
C LYS A 85 -3.05 24.07 -18.91
N VAL A 86 -3.40 24.76 -20.00
CA VAL A 86 -3.09 24.30 -21.37
C VAL A 86 -1.60 24.02 -21.44
N LEU A 87 -1.25 22.75 -21.61
CA LEU A 87 0.11 22.35 -21.90
C LEU A 87 0.41 22.83 -23.32
N ASP A 88 1.44 23.67 -23.44
CA ASP A 88 1.92 24.23 -24.70
C ASP A 88 2.11 23.10 -25.71
N THR A 89 1.54 23.22 -26.92
CA THR A 89 1.49 22.10 -27.87
C THR A 89 2.88 21.66 -28.33
N GLU A 90 3.88 22.54 -28.23
CA GLU A 90 5.30 22.22 -28.49
C GLU A 90 5.91 21.27 -27.43
N SER A 91 5.27 21.14 -26.27
CA SER A 91 5.65 20.18 -25.24
C SER A 91 5.07 18.78 -25.47
N LEU A 92 4.04 18.63 -26.32
CA LEU A 92 3.40 17.34 -26.61
C LEU A 92 4.34 16.38 -27.36
N ASP A 93 5.13 16.87 -28.31
CA ASP A 93 6.06 16.03 -29.09
C ASP A 93 7.21 15.48 -28.24
N LYS A 94 7.71 16.26 -27.27
CA LYS A 94 8.72 15.81 -26.30
C LYS A 94 8.14 14.83 -25.27
N ASN A 95 6.83 14.94 -25.01
CA ASN A 95 6.13 14.02 -24.13
C ASN A 95 5.85 12.67 -24.81
N ALA A 96 5.65 12.63 -26.13
CA ALA A 96 5.44 11.37 -26.87
C ALA A 96 6.64 10.42 -26.76
N GLU A 97 7.87 10.93 -26.86
CA GLU A 97 9.10 10.12 -26.69
C GLU A 97 9.26 9.65 -25.23
N SER A 98 8.86 10.49 -24.27
CA SER A 98 8.84 10.14 -22.85
C SER A 98 7.78 9.07 -22.53
N LEU A 99 6.65 9.08 -23.22
CA LEU A 99 5.57 8.09 -23.09
C LEU A 99 5.95 6.73 -23.69
N GLU A 100 6.68 6.68 -24.82
CA GLU A 100 7.23 5.42 -25.35
C GLU A 100 8.32 4.83 -24.43
N LYS A 101 9.09 5.69 -23.76
CA LYS A 101 10.02 5.24 -22.73
C LYS A 101 9.32 4.66 -21.49
N LEU A 102 8.11 5.13 -21.17
CA LEU A 102 7.27 4.54 -20.11
C LEU A 102 6.61 3.23 -20.55
N ARG A 103 6.30 3.06 -21.84
CA ARG A 103 5.77 1.79 -22.40
C ARG A 103 6.79 0.66 -22.43
N THR A 104 8.08 0.98 -22.47
CA THR A 104 9.18 0.00 -22.45
C THR A 104 9.69 -0.31 -21.05
N LEU A 105 9.17 0.37 -20.01
CA LEU A 105 9.39 -0.09 -18.65
C LEU A 105 8.67 -1.42 -18.46
N PRO A 106 9.34 -2.48 -17.99
CA PRO A 106 8.67 -3.73 -17.69
C PRO A 106 7.52 -3.43 -16.73
N ALA A 107 6.34 -3.99 -16.99
CA ALA A 107 5.17 -3.87 -16.14
C ALA A 107 5.48 -4.49 -14.76
N GLN A 108 6.17 -3.73 -13.90
CA GLN A 108 6.43 -4.06 -12.51
C GLN A 108 5.21 -3.63 -11.70
N SER A 109 4.04 -4.14 -12.07
CA SER A 109 2.83 -4.03 -11.26
C SER A 109 2.82 -5.17 -10.25
N SER A 110 3.85 -5.23 -9.38
CA SER A 110 3.70 -5.94 -8.12
C SER A 110 2.81 -5.09 -7.23
N ILE A 111 1.49 -5.13 -7.48
CA ILE A 111 0.52 -4.57 -6.55
C ILE A 111 0.70 -5.38 -5.27
N SER A 112 1.34 -4.77 -4.27
CA SER A 112 1.47 -5.38 -2.96
C SER A 112 0.07 -5.77 -2.48
N PRO A 113 -0.14 -7.00 -2.03
CA PRO A 113 -1.46 -7.43 -1.60
C PRO A 113 -1.99 -6.47 -0.54
N ILE A 114 -3.20 -5.97 -0.76
CA ILE A 114 -3.89 -5.10 0.21
C ILE A 114 -3.89 -5.84 1.54
N THR A 115 -3.36 -5.18 2.56
CA THR A 115 -3.18 -5.76 3.89
C THR A 115 -4.14 -5.08 4.85
N VAL A 116 -5.09 -5.83 5.40
CA VAL A 116 -6.12 -5.32 6.33
C VAL A 116 -5.83 -5.85 7.73
N THR A 117 -5.56 -4.96 8.68
CA THR A 117 -5.42 -5.35 10.09
C THR A 117 -6.78 -5.77 10.64
N ARG A 118 -6.85 -6.94 11.26
CA ARG A 118 -8.03 -7.45 11.98
C ARG A 118 -7.96 -7.13 13.46
N LEU A 119 -6.80 -7.37 14.07
CA LEU A 119 -6.55 -7.13 15.48
C LEU A 119 -5.09 -6.75 15.68
N ALA A 120 -4.82 -5.68 16.41
CA ALA A 120 -3.46 -5.30 16.79
C ALA A 120 -3.45 -4.63 18.15
N PHE A 121 -2.45 -4.97 18.96
CA PHE A 121 -2.21 -4.34 20.25
C PHE A 121 -0.78 -4.60 20.72
N GLU A 122 -0.37 -3.83 21.71
CA GLU A 122 0.88 -3.98 22.44
C GLU A 122 0.59 -4.59 23.82
N THR A 123 1.43 -5.50 24.29
CA THR A 123 1.52 -5.92 25.69
C THR A 123 2.82 -5.39 26.28
N PRO A 124 3.11 -5.52 27.60
CA PRO A 124 4.42 -5.13 28.12
C PRO A 124 5.61 -5.76 27.39
N SER A 125 5.49 -7.02 26.97
CA SER A 125 6.58 -7.78 26.36
C SER A 125 6.47 -7.96 24.83
N TYR A 126 5.30 -7.73 24.22
CA TYR A 126 5.07 -8.01 22.79
C TYR A 126 4.36 -6.88 22.04
N GLY A 127 4.63 -6.79 20.73
CA GLY A 127 3.73 -6.17 19.76
C GLY A 127 3.12 -7.26 18.89
N VAL A 128 1.78 -7.32 18.80
CA VAL A 128 1.07 -8.34 18.02
C VAL A 128 0.15 -7.73 16.98
N ARG A 129 0.06 -8.37 15.83
CA ARG A 129 -0.83 -7.98 14.73
C ARG A 129 -1.34 -9.20 13.99
N VAL A 130 -2.65 -9.35 13.93
CA VAL A 130 -3.37 -10.25 13.04
C VAL A 130 -3.89 -9.44 11.86
N PHE A 131 -3.62 -9.91 10.65
CA PHE A 131 -3.99 -9.22 9.42
C PHE A 131 -4.33 -10.19 8.30
N GLU A 132 -5.15 -9.72 7.37
CA GLU A 132 -5.38 -10.39 6.10
C GLU A 132 -4.43 -9.85 5.05
N SER A 133 -3.86 -10.73 4.23
CA SER A 133 -3.00 -10.38 3.10
C SER A 133 -3.43 -11.21 1.90
N GLY A 134 -4.20 -10.59 0.99
CA GLY A 134 -4.96 -11.36 -0.01
C GLY A 134 -6.04 -12.23 0.68
N ASN A 135 -6.07 -13.52 0.38
CA ASN A 135 -7.07 -14.45 0.93
C ASN A 135 -6.55 -15.29 2.12
N ARG A 136 -5.47 -14.85 2.77
CA ARG A 136 -4.90 -15.54 3.93
C ARG A 136 -4.87 -14.65 5.16
N LEU A 137 -5.19 -15.23 6.30
CA LEU A 137 -4.97 -14.62 7.61
C LEU A 137 -3.54 -14.93 8.06
N ALA A 138 -2.86 -13.91 8.58
CA ALA A 138 -1.49 -13.99 9.04
C ALA A 138 -1.30 -13.26 10.37
N MET A 139 -0.27 -13.65 11.11
CA MET A 139 0.06 -13.09 12.41
C MET A 139 1.54 -12.69 12.48
N ASN A 140 1.77 -11.51 13.06
CA ASN A 140 3.07 -11.05 13.53
C ASN A 140 3.07 -11.01 15.06
N ALA A 141 4.17 -11.46 15.65
CA ALA A 141 4.47 -11.30 17.07
C ALA A 141 5.93 -10.86 17.20
N PHE A 142 6.13 -9.66 17.72
CA PHE A 142 7.43 -9.07 17.98
C PHE A 142 7.69 -9.07 19.49
N ASN A 143 8.75 -9.75 19.93
CA ASN A 143 9.16 -9.80 21.32
C ASN A 143 10.10 -8.63 21.63
N LYS A 144 9.62 -7.71 22.46
CA LYS A 144 10.33 -6.48 22.83
C LYS A 144 11.51 -6.73 23.77
N LEU A 145 11.46 -7.80 24.57
CA LEU A 145 12.51 -8.13 25.54
C LEU A 145 13.80 -8.55 24.85
N ILE A 146 13.69 -9.29 23.74
CA ILE A 146 14.84 -9.75 22.94
C ILE A 146 15.01 -8.98 21.64
N ASN A 147 14.17 -7.95 21.40
CA ASN A 147 14.13 -7.16 20.18
C ASN A 147 14.09 -8.03 18.91
N GLY A 148 13.22 -9.04 18.90
CA GLY A 148 13.20 -10.10 17.90
C GLY A 148 11.79 -10.47 17.43
N GLN A 149 11.67 -10.84 16.16
CA GLN A 149 10.41 -11.28 15.57
C GLN A 149 10.21 -12.78 15.84
N GLU A 150 9.21 -13.14 16.65
CA GLU A 150 8.87 -14.55 16.94
C GLU A 150 7.92 -15.13 15.87
N LEU A 151 7.01 -14.31 15.33
CA LEU A 151 6.19 -14.66 14.15
C LEU A 151 6.30 -13.57 13.10
N ASN A 152 6.61 -13.92 11.85
CA ASN A 152 6.69 -12.98 10.72
C ASN A 152 5.79 -13.45 9.57
N GLY A 153 4.55 -12.98 9.55
CA GLY A 153 3.54 -13.37 8.56
C GLY A 153 3.17 -14.84 8.67
N ALA A 154 3.24 -15.41 9.88
CA ALA A 154 2.89 -16.79 10.13
C ALA A 154 1.41 -17.01 9.82
N ALA A 155 1.06 -18.14 9.21
CA ALA A 155 -0.33 -18.46 8.90
C ALA A 155 -1.15 -18.49 10.20
N ALA A 156 -2.25 -17.74 10.21
CA ALA A 156 -3.14 -17.66 11.34
C ALA A 156 -4.50 -18.28 10.99
N THR A 157 -5.18 -18.81 12.00
CA THR A 157 -6.50 -19.42 11.87
C THR A 157 -7.44 -18.80 12.90
N PHE A 158 -8.67 -18.50 12.50
CA PHE A 158 -9.73 -18.15 13.44
C PHE A 158 -10.09 -19.39 14.28
N VAL A 159 -10.21 -19.20 15.59
CA VAL A 159 -10.59 -20.24 16.54
C VAL A 159 -12.01 -19.92 17.04
N PRO A 160 -12.98 -20.82 16.82
CA PRO A 160 -14.33 -20.65 17.37
C PRO A 160 -14.32 -20.39 18.87
N ALA A 161 -15.30 -19.62 19.34
CA ALA A 161 -15.43 -19.32 20.75
C ALA A 161 -15.88 -20.59 21.52
N GLU A 162 -15.05 -21.01 22.48
CA GLU A 162 -15.23 -22.20 23.31
C GLU A 162 -14.81 -21.87 24.76
N GLU A 163 -15.26 -22.64 25.76
CA GLU A 163 -14.88 -22.40 27.16
C GLU A 163 -13.34 -22.39 27.34
N PRO A 164 -12.74 -21.46 28.12
CA PRO A 164 -13.36 -20.36 28.90
C PRO A 164 -13.40 -19.01 28.16
N TYR A 165 -13.33 -19.02 26.82
CA TYR A 165 -13.25 -17.85 25.94
C TYR A 165 -14.51 -17.69 25.07
N GLU A 166 -15.68 -18.08 25.56
CA GLU A 166 -16.95 -18.07 24.82
C GLU A 166 -17.37 -16.64 24.39
N GLN A 167 -16.80 -15.62 25.01
CA GLN A 167 -17.04 -14.21 24.71
C GLN A 167 -15.83 -13.51 24.08
N ALA A 168 -14.89 -14.26 23.50
CA ALA A 168 -13.72 -13.70 22.85
C ALA A 168 -13.60 -14.13 21.39
N VAL A 169 -13.14 -13.21 20.56
CA VAL A 169 -12.64 -13.52 19.22
C VAL A 169 -11.19 -13.95 19.36
N SER A 170 -10.84 -15.07 18.73
CA SER A 170 -9.55 -15.71 18.95
C SER A 170 -8.90 -16.10 17.63
N TYR A 171 -7.62 -15.78 17.49
CA TYR A 171 -6.79 -16.20 16.36
C TYR A 171 -5.58 -16.96 16.88
N VAL A 172 -5.23 -18.06 16.22
CA VAL A 172 -4.05 -18.85 16.56
C VAL A 172 -3.06 -18.87 15.41
N ALA A 173 -1.77 -18.76 15.72
CA ALA A 173 -0.68 -19.03 14.79
C ALA A 173 0.37 -19.93 15.46
N TYR A 174 1.07 -20.72 14.67
CA TYR A 174 2.11 -21.63 15.15
C TYR A 174 3.49 -21.02 14.94
N GLY A 175 4.38 -21.23 15.89
CA GLY A 175 5.76 -20.80 15.80
C GLY A 175 6.66 -21.57 16.75
N GLU A 176 7.80 -20.97 17.06
CA GLU A 176 8.77 -21.55 17.99
C GLU A 176 9.14 -20.52 19.06
N LYS A 177 9.43 -21.01 20.26
CA LYS A 177 9.96 -20.23 21.37
C LYS A 177 11.11 -20.98 21.99
N ASN A 178 12.33 -20.41 21.91
CA ASN A 178 13.56 -21.07 22.36
C ASN A 178 13.74 -22.48 21.76
N GLY A 179 13.39 -22.67 20.48
CA GLY A 179 13.47 -23.96 19.79
C GLY A 179 12.38 -24.98 20.15
N ILE A 180 11.39 -24.58 20.97
CA ILE A 180 10.23 -25.40 21.31
C ILE A 180 9.03 -24.96 20.46
N PRO A 181 8.34 -25.86 19.76
CA PRO A 181 7.11 -25.52 19.04
C PRO A 181 6.02 -25.03 20.01
N VAL A 182 5.37 -23.93 19.66
CA VAL A 182 4.32 -23.28 20.47
C VAL A 182 3.18 -22.75 19.61
N GLN A 183 2.04 -22.50 20.24
CA GLN A 183 0.88 -21.83 19.67
C GLN A 183 0.73 -20.45 20.28
N TYR A 184 0.62 -19.41 19.45
CA TYR A 184 0.32 -18.05 19.85
C TYR A 184 -1.17 -17.80 19.65
N PHE A 185 -1.90 -17.57 20.74
CA PHE A 185 -3.29 -17.15 20.71
C PHE A 185 -3.36 -15.63 20.93
N VAL A 186 -3.97 -14.93 19.99
CA VAL A 186 -4.31 -13.51 20.10
C VAL A 186 -5.82 -13.42 20.23
N ARG A 187 -6.28 -12.88 21.35
CA ARG A 187 -7.70 -12.79 21.69
C ARG A 187 -8.12 -11.35 21.96
N ILE A 188 -9.39 -11.07 21.73
CA ILE A 188 -10.06 -9.85 22.20
C ILE A 188 -11.40 -10.25 22.81
N ASN A 189 -11.62 -9.88 24.07
CA ASN A 189 -12.87 -10.21 24.77
C ASN A 189 -13.97 -9.18 24.49
N SER A 190 -15.17 -9.44 25.01
CA SER A 190 -16.35 -8.56 24.91
C SER A 190 -16.16 -7.16 25.50
N MET A 191 -15.17 -6.98 26.38
CA MET A 191 -14.78 -5.68 26.95
C MET A 191 -13.74 -4.93 26.09
N GLY A 192 -13.35 -5.47 24.94
CA GLY A 192 -12.33 -4.88 24.07
C GLY A 192 -10.89 -5.09 24.55
N MET A 193 -10.67 -5.92 25.58
CA MET A 193 -9.34 -6.19 26.13
C MET A 193 -8.62 -7.23 25.27
N GLY A 194 -7.49 -6.83 24.70
CA GLY A 194 -6.58 -7.71 23.99
C GLY A 194 -5.79 -8.61 24.94
N ILE A 195 -5.63 -9.88 24.60
CA ILE A 195 -4.88 -10.87 25.38
C ILE A 195 -4.00 -11.66 24.43
N LEU A 196 -2.71 -11.76 24.74
CA LEU A 196 -1.77 -12.68 24.10
C LEU A 196 -1.53 -13.86 25.05
N GLU A 197 -1.69 -15.07 24.55
CA GLU A 197 -1.35 -16.30 25.25
C GLU A 197 -0.41 -17.15 24.39
N ILE A 198 0.53 -17.85 25.02
CA ILE A 198 1.41 -18.80 24.34
C ILE A 198 1.25 -20.16 25.02
N TYR A 199 0.93 -21.18 24.24
CA TYR A 199 0.77 -22.55 24.70
C TYR A 199 1.85 -23.46 24.11
N SER A 200 2.26 -24.48 24.86
CA SER A 200 3.03 -25.59 24.31
C SER A 200 2.15 -26.47 23.41
N THR A 201 2.77 -27.41 22.70
CA THR A 201 2.05 -28.45 21.94
C THR A 201 1.28 -29.45 22.81
N GLN A 202 1.41 -29.36 24.13
CA GLN A 202 0.73 -30.20 25.12
C GLN A 202 -0.36 -29.39 25.86
N ASP A 203 -0.83 -28.30 25.26
CA ASP A 203 -1.85 -27.40 25.79
C ASP A 203 -1.52 -26.76 27.16
N GLN A 204 -0.23 -26.73 27.52
CA GLN A 204 0.23 -26.03 28.72
C GLN A 204 0.43 -24.55 28.39
N ARG A 205 -0.26 -23.65 29.09
CA ARG A 205 -0.02 -22.20 28.96
C ARG A 205 1.35 -21.84 29.52
N LEU A 206 2.23 -21.36 28.66
CA LEU A 206 3.58 -20.92 28.99
C LEU A 206 3.65 -19.42 29.29
N PHE A 207 2.72 -18.65 28.72
CA PHE A 207 2.73 -17.20 28.80
C PHE A 207 1.32 -16.63 28.65
N GLN A 208 1.06 -15.52 29.33
CA GLN A 208 -0.14 -14.71 29.15
C GLN A 208 0.17 -13.26 29.51
N GLU A 209 -0.20 -12.33 28.63
CA GLU A 209 -0.22 -10.90 28.92
C GLU A 209 -1.46 -10.24 28.31
N GLN A 210 -1.91 -9.17 28.97
CA GLN A 210 -2.98 -8.32 28.47
C GLN A 210 -2.39 -7.13 27.70
N ALA A 211 -3.20 -6.53 26.84
CA ALA A 211 -2.86 -5.29 26.16
C ALA A 211 -2.55 -4.18 27.18
N SER A 212 -1.47 -3.43 26.94
CA SER A 212 -1.03 -2.30 27.78
C SER A 212 -1.39 -0.94 27.20
N GLY A 213 -2.21 -0.89 26.14
CA GLY A 213 -2.59 0.34 25.45
C GLY A 213 -3.77 0.11 24.50
N ASP A 214 -3.89 0.96 23.49
CA ASP A 214 -4.99 0.91 22.52
C ASP A 214 -5.01 -0.42 21.77
N VAL A 215 -6.22 -0.95 21.61
CA VAL A 215 -6.49 -2.16 20.83
C VAL A 215 -7.16 -1.75 19.52
N ILE A 216 -6.48 -1.98 18.40
CA ILE A 216 -7.05 -1.77 17.07
C ILE A 216 -7.82 -3.04 16.71
N SER A 217 -9.12 -2.89 16.44
CA SER A 217 -10.03 -4.01 16.16
C SER A 217 -10.89 -3.71 14.93
N ASN A 218 -10.81 -4.58 13.93
CA ASN A 218 -11.61 -4.55 12.69
C ASN A 218 -12.05 -5.99 12.35
N LEU A 219 -12.73 -6.60 13.32
CA LEU A 219 -13.19 -7.99 13.27
C LEU A 219 -14.38 -8.09 12.32
N PRO A 220 -14.39 -9.05 11.38
CA PRO A 220 -15.57 -9.28 10.56
C PRO A 220 -16.71 -9.84 11.42
N ASN A 221 -17.96 -9.54 11.04
CA ASN A 221 -19.14 -10.02 11.77
C ASN A 221 -19.20 -11.54 11.89
N SER A 222 -18.58 -12.28 10.96
CA SER A 222 -18.48 -13.75 10.99
C SER A 222 -17.67 -14.29 12.16
N ASP A 223 -16.74 -13.49 12.69
CA ASP A 223 -15.82 -13.93 13.74
C ASP A 223 -16.37 -13.62 15.15
N LEU A 224 -17.40 -12.76 15.24
CA LEU A 224 -17.99 -12.36 16.50
C LEU A 224 -18.84 -13.51 17.08
N PRO A 225 -18.60 -13.97 18.33
CA PRO A 225 -19.46 -14.94 18.95
C PRO A 225 -20.88 -14.38 19.15
N THR A 226 -21.89 -15.24 19.15
CA THR A 226 -23.29 -14.82 19.36
C THR A 226 -23.53 -14.16 20.74
N SER A 227 -22.67 -14.47 21.70
CA SER A 227 -22.62 -13.88 23.04
C SER A 227 -21.90 -12.53 23.09
N PHE A 228 -21.23 -12.12 22.00
CA PHE A 228 -20.45 -10.89 21.91
C PHE A 228 -21.38 -9.67 21.86
N LYS A 229 -21.74 -9.17 23.04
CA LYS A 229 -22.40 -7.86 23.15
C LYS A 229 -21.31 -6.81 23.23
N ALA A 230 -21.09 -6.09 22.13
CA ALA A 230 -20.27 -4.89 22.17
C ALA A 230 -20.86 -3.94 23.22
N ILE A 231 -20.03 -3.52 24.19
CA ILE A 231 -20.41 -2.45 25.10
C ILE A 231 -20.49 -1.19 24.25
N PRO A 232 -21.63 -0.50 24.19
CA PRO A 232 -21.72 0.76 23.47
C PRO A 232 -20.69 1.76 24.04
N PRO A 233 -20.10 2.61 23.19
CA PRO A 233 -19.08 3.57 23.60
C PRO A 233 -19.56 4.55 24.66
#